data_AF-A0A6L4ARA1-F1
#
_entry.id   AF-A0A6L4ARA1-F1
#
_cell.length_a   1.000
_cell.length_b   1.000
_cell.length_c   1.000
_cell.angle_alpha   90.00
_cell.angle_beta   90.00
_cell.angle_gamma   90.00
#
_symmetry.space_group_name_H-M   'P 1'
#
loop_
_entity.id
_entity.type
_entity.pdbx_description
1 polymer ?
#
loop_
_entity_poly.entity_id
_entity_poly.type
_entity_poly.pdbx_seq_one_letter_code
_entity_poly.pdbx_strand_id
1 'polypeptide(L)'
;MTIRTAGGPASTMRKGLLWTLHLASFAAVAALFWWGRAYYALPLIARPRHDLHWQLKPGGEIGLLYGIAGAALMVLMLSYSLRKRVGFLQRTGRLGIWLDFHIWCGVTGPLLIALHSAGKVGGLIAIAFWSMVAVALSGLLGRFLYAQIPRTAAGDQISLEEARRLDAELAEALRRELGEAAGELPALDGTAEPVASDSVAGALAGLALEPLRVRARLRRFR
;
A
#
# COMPACT_ATOMS: atom_id res chain seq x y z
N MET A 1 -25.62 -21.17 -10.97
CA MET A 1 -25.88 -20.40 -9.73
C MET A 1 -24.86 -19.28 -9.68
N THR A 2 -25.28 -18.02 -9.80
CA THR A 2 -24.39 -16.87 -10.05
C THR A 2 -23.53 -16.59 -8.81
N ILE A 3 -22.22 -16.82 -8.91
CA ILE A 3 -21.24 -16.42 -7.89
C ILE A 3 -21.34 -14.90 -7.73
N ARG A 4 -22.06 -14.47 -6.70
CA ARG A 4 -22.21 -13.08 -6.32
C ARG A 4 -20.86 -12.64 -5.78
N THR A 5 -19.97 -12.17 -6.66
CA THR A 5 -18.72 -11.52 -6.28
C THR A 5 -19.05 -10.50 -5.19
N ALA A 6 -18.55 -10.73 -3.98
CA ALA A 6 -18.88 -9.97 -2.77
C ALA A 6 -18.20 -8.58 -2.77
N GLY A 7 -18.47 -7.79 -3.81
CA GLY A 7 -18.08 -6.40 -3.95
C GLY A 7 -19.22 -5.63 -4.58
N GLY A 8 -20.12 -5.08 -3.77
CA GLY A 8 -21.17 -4.18 -4.27
C GLY A 8 -20.55 -2.97 -5.00
N PRO A 9 -21.29 -2.31 -5.91
CA PRO A 9 -20.79 -1.22 -6.76
C PRO A 9 -20.13 -0.07 -5.97
N ALA A 10 -20.64 0.21 -4.77
CA ALA A 10 -20.07 1.20 -3.85
C ALA A 10 -18.65 0.85 -3.36
N SER A 11 -18.30 -0.43 -3.27
CA SER A 11 -16.96 -0.88 -2.86
C SER A 11 -15.93 -0.76 -3.98
N THR A 12 -16.34 -1.01 -5.23
CA THR A 12 -15.51 -0.86 -6.42
C THR A 12 -15.26 0.62 -6.72
N MET A 13 -16.30 1.46 -6.62
CA MET A 13 -16.19 2.91 -6.80
C MET A 13 -15.26 3.55 -5.76
N ARG A 14 -15.33 3.12 -4.50
CA ARG A 14 -14.39 3.57 -3.44
C ARG A 14 -12.95 3.19 -3.75
N LYS A 15 -12.70 1.94 -4.16
CA LYS A 15 -11.35 1.50 -4.55
C LYS A 15 -10.84 2.36 -5.70
N GLY A 16 -11.65 2.58 -6.74
CA GLY A 16 -11.33 3.45 -7.87
C GLY A 16 -10.93 4.86 -7.43
N LEU A 17 -11.74 5.50 -6.57
CA LEU A 17 -11.45 6.83 -6.03
C LEU A 17 -10.13 6.90 -5.24
N LEU A 18 -9.82 5.86 -4.46
CA LEU A 18 -8.56 5.82 -3.73
C LEU A 18 -7.37 5.67 -4.66
N TRP A 19 -7.48 4.83 -5.70
CA TRP A 19 -6.45 4.70 -6.72
C TRP A 19 -6.23 6.00 -7.49
N THR A 20 -7.30 6.70 -7.86
CA THR A 20 -7.18 8.01 -8.53
C THR A 20 -6.53 9.04 -7.62
N LEU A 21 -6.88 9.07 -6.33
CA LEU A 21 -6.24 9.96 -5.35
C LEU A 21 -4.74 9.69 -5.24
N HIS A 22 -4.32 8.42 -5.09
CA HIS A 22 -2.90 8.08 -5.03
C HIS A 22 -2.18 8.45 -6.33
N LEU A 23 -2.76 8.09 -7.47
CA LEU A 23 -2.17 8.41 -8.78
C LEU A 23 -2.03 9.92 -8.97
N ALA A 24 -3.05 10.70 -8.58
CA ALA A 24 -3.00 12.17 -8.64
C ALA A 24 -1.91 12.73 -7.72
N SER A 25 -1.77 12.23 -6.49
CA SER A 25 -0.72 12.66 -5.57
C SER A 25 0.69 12.31 -6.09
N PHE A 26 0.88 11.10 -6.61
CA PHE A 26 2.14 10.69 -7.22
C PHE A 26 2.45 11.52 -8.47
N ALA A 27 1.47 11.77 -9.34
CA ALA A 27 1.64 12.61 -10.51
C ALA A 27 1.99 14.05 -10.13
N ALA A 28 1.34 14.61 -9.09
CA ALA A 28 1.66 15.95 -8.59
C ALA A 28 3.09 16.02 -8.03
N VAL A 29 3.49 15.07 -7.18
CA VAL A 29 4.87 15.00 -6.66
C VAL A 29 5.88 14.82 -7.79
N ALA A 30 5.58 13.96 -8.77
CA ALA A 30 6.43 13.74 -9.93
C ALA A 30 6.55 15.00 -10.80
N ALA A 31 5.46 15.76 -10.98
CA ALA A 31 5.48 17.03 -11.70
C ALA A 31 6.32 18.09 -10.97
N LEU A 32 6.20 18.19 -9.64
CA LEU A 32 7.03 19.08 -8.81
C LEU A 32 8.51 18.69 -8.90
N PHE A 33 8.82 17.39 -8.80
CA PHE A 33 10.19 16.89 -8.96
C PHE A 33 10.73 17.15 -10.36
N TRP A 34 9.91 16.93 -11.40
CA TRP A 34 10.28 17.16 -12.79
C TRP A 34 10.59 18.64 -13.06
N TRP A 35 9.78 19.55 -12.53
CA TRP A 35 10.02 20.99 -12.58
C TRP A 35 11.34 21.38 -11.89
N GLY A 36 11.61 20.82 -10.71
CA GLY A 36 12.85 21.05 -9.96
C GLY A 36 14.05 20.20 -10.39
N ARG A 37 13.93 19.35 -11.42
CA ARG A 37 14.92 18.29 -11.70
C ARG A 37 16.34 18.81 -11.92
N ALA A 38 16.47 19.95 -12.61
CA ALA A 38 17.77 20.58 -12.89
C ALA A 38 18.46 21.03 -11.58
N TYR A 39 17.67 21.54 -10.64
CA TYR A 39 18.14 21.93 -9.31
C TYR A 39 18.51 20.72 -8.45
N TYR A 40 17.67 19.68 -8.43
CA TYR A 40 17.91 18.47 -7.64
C TYR A 40 19.07 17.61 -8.15
N ALA A 41 19.36 17.63 -9.46
CA ALA A 41 20.47 16.89 -10.07
C ALA A 41 21.85 17.51 -9.77
N LEU A 42 21.92 18.80 -9.44
CA LEU A 42 23.17 19.48 -9.13
C LEU A 42 23.79 18.97 -7.80
N PRO A 43 25.13 18.94 -7.67
CA PRO A 43 25.80 18.75 -6.39
C PRO A 43 25.41 19.84 -5.38
N LEU A 44 25.34 19.50 -4.09
CA LEU A 44 24.88 20.42 -3.04
C LEU A 44 25.63 21.77 -3.03
N ILE A 45 26.92 21.77 -3.36
CA ILE A 45 27.79 22.94 -3.40
C ILE A 45 27.54 23.87 -4.60
N ALA A 46 27.00 23.34 -5.71
CA ALA A 46 26.74 24.11 -6.93
C ALA A 46 25.35 24.75 -6.93
N ARG A 47 24.41 24.20 -6.15
CA ARG A 47 23.01 24.64 -6.08
C ARG A 47 22.78 26.11 -5.73
N PRO A 48 23.57 26.78 -4.88
CA PRO A 48 23.37 28.20 -4.58
C PRO A 48 23.41 29.12 -5.80
N ARG A 49 24.06 28.69 -6.89
CA ARG A 49 24.17 29.45 -8.14
C ARG A 49 23.02 29.22 -9.12
N HIS A 50 22.13 28.27 -8.83
CA HIS A 50 21.01 27.94 -9.71
C HIS A 50 19.84 28.88 -9.41
N ASP A 51 19.12 29.33 -10.45
CA ASP A 51 18.05 30.32 -10.34
C ASP A 51 16.94 29.90 -9.36
N LEU A 52 16.57 28.62 -9.38
CA LEU A 52 15.57 28.05 -8.46
C LEU A 52 16.04 27.86 -7.00
N HIS A 53 17.28 28.23 -6.64
CA HIS A 53 17.81 27.96 -5.30
C HIS A 53 16.97 28.58 -4.19
N TRP A 54 16.59 29.84 -4.34
CA TRP A 54 15.82 30.57 -3.33
C TRP A 54 14.38 30.10 -3.20
N GLN A 55 13.86 29.39 -4.21
CA GLN A 55 12.55 28.78 -4.17
C GLN A 55 12.60 27.37 -3.58
N LEU A 56 13.53 26.53 -4.04
CA LEU A 56 13.55 25.08 -3.77
C LEU A 56 14.43 24.63 -2.60
N LYS A 57 15.31 25.49 -2.07
CA LYS A 57 16.05 25.14 -0.84
C LYS A 57 15.07 24.92 0.33
N PRO A 58 15.44 24.19 1.39
CA PRO A 58 14.52 23.91 2.50
C PRO A 58 13.90 25.16 3.14
N GLY A 59 14.67 26.25 3.26
CA GLY A 59 14.18 27.56 3.73
C GLY A 59 13.79 28.53 2.62
N GLY A 60 13.54 28.04 1.40
CA GLY A 60 12.99 28.81 0.28
C GLY A 60 11.48 28.77 0.29
N GLU A 61 10.83 29.63 -0.48
CA GLU A 61 9.35 29.78 -0.45
C GLU A 61 8.62 28.46 -0.75
N ILE A 62 9.00 27.80 -1.86
CA ILE A 62 8.38 26.56 -2.32
C ILE A 62 8.87 25.36 -1.52
N GLY A 63 10.17 25.31 -1.20
CA GLY A 63 10.75 24.27 -0.37
C GLY A 63 10.11 24.22 1.01
N LEU A 64 9.88 25.38 1.64
CA LEU A 64 9.19 25.48 2.92
C LEU A 64 7.73 25.00 2.82
N LEU A 65 7.03 25.35 1.74
CA LEU A 65 5.67 24.88 1.51
C LEU A 65 5.60 23.34 1.43
N TYR A 66 6.57 22.69 0.76
CA TYR A 66 6.68 21.23 0.77
C TYR A 66 6.84 20.68 2.19
N GLY A 67 7.65 21.35 3.02
CA GLY A 67 7.87 20.97 4.41
C GLY A 67 6.60 21.10 5.25
N ILE A 68 5.90 22.24 5.15
CA ILE A 68 4.64 22.49 5.86
C ILE A 68 3.56 21.49 5.43
N ALA A 69 3.36 21.30 4.13
CA ALA A 69 2.37 20.36 3.60
C ALA A 69 2.71 18.91 4.01
N GLY A 70 3.98 18.50 3.89
CA GLY A 70 4.43 17.18 4.31
C GLY A 70 4.26 16.94 5.81
N ALA A 71 4.64 17.91 6.65
CA ALA A 71 4.47 17.84 8.09
C ALA A 71 2.97 17.81 8.49
N ALA A 72 2.13 18.61 7.83
CA ALA A 72 0.69 18.57 8.03
C ALA A 72 0.12 17.19 7.73
N LEU A 73 0.53 16.55 6.63
CA LEU A 73 0.12 15.17 6.31
C LEU A 73 0.61 14.17 7.37
N MET A 74 1.84 14.31 7.89
CA MET A 74 2.34 13.47 8.99
C MET A 74 1.50 13.60 10.25
N VAL A 75 1.08 14.81 10.60
CA VAL A 75 0.20 15.04 11.75
C VAL A 75 -1.21 14.48 11.48
N LEU A 76 -1.77 14.75 10.30
CA LEU A 76 -3.09 14.26 9.91
C LEU A 76 -3.16 12.72 9.87
N MET A 77 -2.06 12.04 9.55
CA MET A 77 -1.98 10.59 9.60
C MET A 77 -2.29 10.02 11.01
N LEU A 78 -1.98 10.77 12.08
CA LEU A 78 -2.27 10.38 13.47
C LEU A 78 -3.77 10.33 13.78
N SER A 79 -4.61 10.92 12.93
CA SER A 79 -6.06 10.90 13.08
C SER A 79 -6.63 9.48 13.11
N TYR A 80 -6.00 8.52 12.42
CA TYR A 80 -6.37 7.11 12.51
C TYR A 80 -6.16 6.53 13.92
N SER A 81 -4.99 6.80 14.52
CA SER A 81 -4.67 6.39 15.89
C SER A 81 -5.59 7.06 16.89
N LEU A 82 -5.89 8.34 16.70
CA LEU A 82 -6.82 9.09 17.53
C LEU A 82 -8.23 8.52 17.45
N ARG A 83 -8.70 8.20 16.24
CA ARG A 83 -10.01 7.57 16.01
C ARG A 83 -10.16 6.23 16.70
N LYS A 84 -9.08 5.46 16.83
CA LYS A 84 -9.12 4.19 17.57
C LYS A 84 -9.24 4.38 19.08
N ARG A 85 -8.70 5.46 19.63
CA ARG A 85 -8.57 5.68 21.08
C ARG A 85 -9.67 6.58 21.67
N VAL A 86 -10.28 7.44 20.85
CA VAL A 86 -11.24 8.45 21.31
C VAL A 86 -12.67 8.03 20.96
N GLY A 87 -13.50 7.82 21.99
CA GLY A 87 -14.85 7.25 21.85
C GLY A 87 -15.79 8.02 20.90
N PHE A 88 -15.68 9.35 20.81
CA PHE A 88 -16.53 10.12 19.88
C PHE A 88 -16.12 9.93 18.41
N LEU A 89 -14.82 9.83 18.11
CA LEU A 89 -14.32 9.57 16.74
C LEU A 89 -14.62 8.15 16.29
N GLN A 90 -14.76 7.20 17.22
CA GLN A 90 -15.09 5.81 16.87
C GLN A 90 -16.43 5.69 16.13
N ARG A 91 -17.33 6.66 16.31
CA ARG A 91 -18.63 6.74 15.61
C ARG A 91 -18.54 7.41 14.24
N THR A 92 -17.45 8.11 13.95
CA THR A 92 -17.28 8.87 12.70
C THR A 92 -16.71 7.96 11.61
N GLY A 93 -17.53 7.62 10.62
CA GLY A 93 -17.10 6.95 9.39
C GLY A 93 -16.61 5.50 9.56
N ARG A 94 -16.48 4.82 8.41
CA ARG A 94 -16.02 3.42 8.35
C ARG A 94 -14.52 3.35 8.62
N LEU A 95 -14.09 2.39 9.45
CA LEU A 95 -12.67 2.19 9.81
C LEU A 95 -11.73 2.09 8.59
N GLY A 96 -12.19 1.44 7.52
CA GLY A 96 -11.41 1.33 6.28
C GLY A 96 -11.05 2.68 5.65
N ILE A 97 -11.93 3.68 5.70
CA ILE A 97 -11.66 5.02 5.13
C ILE A 97 -10.54 5.72 5.91
N TRP A 98 -10.53 5.60 7.24
CA TRP A 98 -9.46 6.16 8.07
C TRP A 98 -8.12 5.48 7.83
N LEU A 99 -8.13 4.16 7.59
CA LEU A 99 -6.92 3.42 7.24
C LEU A 99 -6.40 3.81 5.85
N ASP A 100 -7.30 3.91 4.87
CA ASP A 100 -6.95 4.33 3.50
C ASP A 100 -6.38 5.76 3.50
N PHE A 101 -6.97 6.68 4.27
CA PHE A 101 -6.46 8.03 4.48
C PHE A 101 -5.10 8.06 5.19
N HIS A 102 -4.92 7.24 6.24
CA HIS A 102 -3.66 7.11 6.97
C HIS A 102 -2.52 6.68 6.03
N ILE A 103 -2.75 5.67 5.20
CA ILE A 103 -1.75 5.18 4.23
C ILE A 103 -1.45 6.26 3.19
N TRP A 104 -2.46 6.94 2.66
CA TRP A 104 -2.27 8.02 1.69
C TRP A 104 -1.41 9.16 2.25
N CYS A 105 -1.69 9.61 3.48
CA CYS A 105 -0.88 10.61 4.19
C CYS A 105 0.54 10.09 4.46
N GLY A 106 0.65 8.83 4.89
CA GLY A 106 1.92 8.14 5.20
C GLY A 106 2.83 7.94 3.99
N VAL A 107 2.30 7.96 2.77
CA VAL A 107 3.08 7.88 1.53
C VAL A 107 3.35 9.27 0.95
N THR A 108 2.33 10.13 0.88
CA THR A 108 2.45 11.45 0.24
C THR A 108 3.28 12.43 1.08
N GLY A 109 3.12 12.40 2.41
CA GLY A 109 3.83 13.31 3.29
C GLY A 109 5.35 13.13 3.30
N PRO A 110 5.91 11.91 3.39
CA PRO A 110 7.37 11.72 3.34
C PRO A 110 7.97 12.07 1.98
N LEU A 111 7.21 11.92 0.88
CA LEU A 111 7.64 12.37 -0.44
C LEU A 111 7.80 13.90 -0.50
N LEU A 112 6.84 14.66 0.07
CA LEU A 112 6.96 16.12 0.16
C LEU A 112 8.11 16.53 1.09
N ILE A 113 8.31 15.83 2.21
CA ILE A 113 9.45 16.08 3.11
C ILE A 113 10.78 15.79 2.42
N ALA A 114 10.85 14.77 1.56
CA ALA A 114 12.02 14.50 0.73
C ALA A 114 12.32 15.66 -0.24
N LEU A 115 11.30 16.21 -0.90
CA LEU A 115 11.46 17.40 -1.76
C LEU A 115 11.88 18.63 -0.95
N HIS A 116 11.29 18.85 0.24
CA HIS A 116 11.65 19.93 1.17
C HIS A 116 13.12 19.87 1.57
N SER A 117 13.63 18.67 1.87
CA SER A 117 15.04 18.49 2.25
C SER A 117 16.01 18.92 1.16
N ALA A 118 15.54 18.98 -0.09
CA ALA A 118 16.35 19.15 -1.28
C ALA A 118 17.59 18.23 -1.22
N GLY A 119 17.45 16.98 -0.78
CA GLY A 119 18.58 16.04 -0.64
C GLY A 119 19.69 16.47 0.34
N LYS A 120 19.50 17.53 1.13
CA LYS A 120 20.39 17.93 2.23
C LYS A 120 20.07 17.12 3.47
N VAL A 121 20.36 15.83 3.42
CA VAL A 121 20.14 14.89 4.52
C VAL A 121 21.49 14.63 5.20
N GLY A 122 21.72 15.26 6.35
CA GLY A 122 22.98 15.15 7.09
C GLY A 122 22.82 15.46 8.58
N GLY A 123 23.84 15.12 9.37
CA GLY A 123 23.85 15.34 10.82
C GLY A 123 22.72 14.64 11.57
N LEU A 124 22.24 15.23 12.66
CA LEU A 124 21.16 14.69 13.49
C LEU A 124 19.84 14.53 12.72
N ILE A 125 19.58 15.43 11.77
CA ILE A 125 18.35 15.43 10.95
C ILE A 125 18.29 14.20 10.04
N ALA A 126 19.44 13.65 9.64
CA ALA A 126 19.48 12.43 8.84
C ALA A 126 18.84 11.24 9.57
N ILE A 127 19.02 11.15 10.89
CA ILE A 127 18.42 10.07 11.69
C ILE A 127 16.90 10.17 11.66
N ALA A 128 16.35 11.37 11.89
CA ALA A 128 14.91 11.59 11.82
C ALA A 128 14.35 11.31 10.41
N PHE A 129 15.06 11.76 9.37
CA PHE A 129 14.67 11.55 7.98
C PHE A 129 14.62 10.06 7.63
N TRP A 130 15.69 9.31 7.91
CA TRP A 130 15.73 7.88 7.61
C TRP A 130 14.79 7.07 8.49
N SER A 131 14.55 7.48 9.73
CA SER A 131 13.51 6.87 10.58
C SER A 131 12.12 7.06 9.99
N MET A 132 11.79 8.26 9.52
CA MET A 132 10.53 8.53 8.81
C MET A 132 10.40 7.63 7.57
N VAL A 133 11.44 7.52 6.76
CA VAL A 133 11.44 6.64 5.57
C VAL A 133 11.24 5.18 5.97
N ALA A 134 11.95 4.69 6.98
CA ALA A 134 11.83 3.32 7.46
C ALA A 134 10.41 3.02 7.97
N VAL A 135 9.82 3.93 8.75
CA VAL A 135 8.44 3.80 9.24
C VAL A 135 7.44 3.80 8.07
N ALA A 136 7.58 4.71 7.11
CA ALA A 136 6.70 4.78 5.94
C ALA A 136 6.76 3.49 5.09
N LEU A 137 7.97 2.98 4.82
CA LEU A 137 8.16 1.72 4.10
C LEU A 137 7.60 0.52 4.87
N SER A 138 7.80 0.48 6.19
CA SER A 138 7.22 -0.56 7.05
C SER A 138 5.69 -0.55 7.02
N GLY A 139 5.07 0.64 6.95
CA GLY A 139 3.62 0.79 6.82
C GLY A 139 3.10 0.26 5.48
N LEU A 140 3.81 0.52 4.39
CA LEU A 140 3.47 -0.02 3.06
C LEU A 140 3.58 -1.55 3.03
N LEU A 141 4.66 -2.10 3.61
CA LEU A 141 4.84 -3.54 3.76
C LEU A 141 3.74 -4.15 4.65
N GLY A 142 3.38 -3.48 5.74
CA GLY A 142 2.28 -3.89 6.62
C GLY A 142 0.95 -3.93 5.88
N ARG A 143 0.67 -2.97 4.99
CA ARG A 143 -0.54 -2.98 4.16
C ARG A 143 -0.55 -4.12 3.15
N PHE A 144 0.60 -4.38 2.53
CA PHE A 144 0.78 -5.50 1.61
C PHE A 144 0.50 -6.84 2.31
N LEU A 145 1.12 -7.06 3.47
CA LEU A 145 0.85 -8.24 4.31
C LEU A 145 -0.61 -8.32 4.75
N TYR A 146 -1.21 -7.20 5.17
CA TYR A 146 -2.61 -7.15 5.58
C TYR A 146 -3.58 -7.55 4.45
N ALA A 147 -3.23 -7.27 3.19
CA ALA A 147 -4.05 -7.65 2.04
C ALA A 147 -4.03 -9.16 1.74
N GLN A 148 -3.02 -9.88 2.23
CA GLN A 148 -2.85 -11.31 1.98
C GLN A 148 -3.52 -12.20 3.02
N ILE A 149 -3.82 -11.66 4.20
CA ILE A 149 -4.51 -12.42 5.25
C ILE A 149 -6.01 -12.48 4.89
N PRO A 150 -6.59 -13.67 4.69
CA PRO A 150 -8.02 -13.83 4.45
C PRO A 150 -8.82 -13.34 5.66
N ARG A 151 -9.84 -12.52 5.43
CA ARG A 151 -10.71 -11.97 6.48
C ARG A 151 -12.17 -12.18 6.12
N THR A 152 -13.00 -12.37 7.14
CA THR A 152 -14.45 -12.46 6.98
C THR A 152 -15.00 -11.14 6.42
N ALA A 153 -16.24 -11.14 5.89
CA ALA A 153 -16.90 -9.92 5.44
C ALA A 153 -17.05 -8.86 6.58
N ALA A 154 -17.00 -9.29 7.84
CA ALA A 154 -16.99 -8.44 9.03
C ALA A 154 -15.61 -7.86 9.38
N GLY A 155 -14.53 -8.36 8.75
CA GLY A 155 -13.16 -7.91 8.97
C GLY A 155 -12.40 -8.66 10.07
N ASP A 156 -12.96 -9.74 10.61
CA ASP A 156 -12.24 -10.64 11.51
C ASP A 156 -11.31 -11.56 10.73
N GLN A 157 -10.20 -11.95 11.36
CA GLN A 157 -9.31 -12.96 10.80
C GLN A 157 -10.09 -14.28 10.75
N ILE A 158 -10.13 -14.91 9.58
CA ILE A 158 -10.73 -16.24 9.44
C ILE A 158 -9.83 -17.21 10.20
N SER A 159 -10.40 -18.06 11.04
CA SER A 159 -9.61 -19.10 11.70
C SER A 159 -9.11 -20.11 10.66
N LEU A 160 -7.98 -20.79 10.92
CA LEU A 160 -7.49 -21.85 10.03
C LEU A 160 -8.55 -22.93 9.79
N GLU A 161 -9.35 -23.21 10.81
CA GLU A 161 -10.42 -24.20 10.74
C GLU A 161 -11.58 -23.73 9.85
N GLU A 162 -11.97 -22.46 9.95
CA GLU A 162 -13.00 -21.87 9.10
C GLU A 162 -12.53 -21.74 7.65
N ALA A 163 -11.25 -21.43 7.42
CA ALA A 163 -10.65 -21.41 6.08
C ALA A 163 -10.68 -22.81 5.43
N ARG A 164 -10.27 -23.85 6.17
CA ARG A 164 -10.34 -25.25 5.71
C ARG A 164 -11.78 -25.70 5.43
N ARG A 165 -12.73 -25.25 6.25
CA ARG A 165 -14.14 -25.54 6.03
C ARG A 165 -14.67 -24.91 4.74
N LEU A 166 -14.37 -23.63 4.51
CA LEU A 166 -14.72 -22.93 3.26
C LEU A 166 -14.11 -23.63 2.04
N ASP A 167 -12.86 -24.07 2.16
CA ASP A 167 -12.16 -24.80 1.10
C ASP A 167 -12.86 -26.13 0.78
N ALA A 168 -13.20 -26.92 1.80
CA ALA A 168 -13.94 -28.17 1.62
C ALA A 168 -15.34 -27.95 1.01
N GLU A 169 -16.07 -26.91 1.45
CA GLU A 169 -17.38 -26.57 0.90
C GLU A 169 -17.29 -26.14 -0.58
N LEU A 170 -16.26 -25.38 -0.96
CA LEU A 170 -16.01 -24.98 -2.35
C LEU A 170 -15.58 -26.15 -3.22
N ALA A 171 -14.71 -27.03 -2.72
CA ALA A 171 -14.29 -28.24 -3.41
C ALA A 171 -15.49 -29.14 -3.72
N GLU A 172 -16.39 -29.32 -2.75
CA GLU A 172 -17.60 -30.11 -2.92
C GLU A 172 -18.58 -29.48 -3.92
N ALA A 173 -18.74 -28.14 -3.88
CA ALA A 173 -19.55 -27.43 -4.86
C ALA A 173 -18.98 -27.57 -6.28
N LEU A 174 -17.66 -27.46 -6.44
CA LEU A 174 -16.98 -27.66 -7.72
C LEU A 174 -17.13 -29.09 -8.24
N ARG A 175 -17.01 -30.11 -7.38
CA ARG A 175 -17.26 -31.52 -7.75
C ARG A 175 -18.66 -31.71 -8.32
N ARG A 176 -19.67 -31.09 -7.70
CA ARG A 176 -21.07 -31.17 -8.14
C ARG A 176 -21.29 -30.50 -9.49
N GLU A 177 -20.63 -29.36 -9.76
CA GLU A 177 -20.77 -28.66 -11.04
C GLU A 177 -19.96 -29.30 -12.17
N LEU A 178 -18.77 -29.85 -11.88
CA LEU A 178 -17.84 -30.38 -12.88
C LEU A 178 -18.04 -31.87 -13.20
N GLY A 179 -18.70 -32.65 -12.33
CA GLY A 179 -18.97 -34.07 -12.58
C GLY A 179 -17.68 -34.88 -12.83
N GLU A 180 -17.58 -35.54 -13.98
CA GLU A 180 -16.40 -36.33 -14.41
C GLU A 180 -15.10 -35.50 -14.47
N ALA A 181 -15.19 -34.19 -14.76
CA ALA A 181 -14.02 -33.29 -14.79
C ALA A 181 -13.46 -32.98 -13.39
N ALA A 182 -14.15 -33.40 -12.33
CA ALA A 182 -13.67 -33.26 -10.96
C ALA A 182 -12.39 -34.06 -10.64
N GLY A 183 -12.02 -35.03 -11.49
CA GLY A 183 -10.77 -35.79 -11.36
C GLY A 183 -9.50 -34.93 -11.37
N GLU A 184 -9.57 -33.72 -11.91
CA GLU A 184 -8.43 -32.77 -11.96
C GLU A 184 -8.29 -31.90 -10.71
N LEU A 185 -9.28 -31.88 -9.81
CA LEU A 185 -9.26 -31.03 -8.60
C LEU A 185 -8.04 -31.27 -7.69
N PRO A 186 -7.60 -32.52 -7.42
CA PRO A 186 -6.39 -32.74 -6.61
C PRO A 186 -5.11 -32.19 -7.27
N ALA A 187 -5.06 -32.16 -8.60
CA ALA A 187 -3.94 -31.58 -9.33
C ALA A 187 -3.94 -30.04 -9.23
N LEU A 188 -5.12 -29.42 -9.11
CA LEU A 188 -5.28 -27.99 -8.89
C LEU A 188 -4.92 -27.59 -7.46
N ASP A 189 -5.30 -28.36 -6.44
CA ASP A 189 -4.94 -28.09 -5.04
C ASP A 189 -3.41 -28.09 -4.85
N GLY A 190 -2.70 -29.02 -5.50
CA GLY A 190 -1.23 -29.03 -5.52
C GLY A 190 -0.58 -27.79 -6.15
N THR A 191 -1.34 -26.97 -6.90
CA THR A 191 -0.84 -25.69 -7.41
C THR A 191 -0.85 -24.56 -6.38
N ALA A 192 -1.64 -24.71 -5.31
CA ALA A 192 -1.82 -23.74 -4.23
C ALA A 192 -0.88 -23.97 -3.02
N GLU A 193 -0.07 -25.05 -3.03
CA GLU A 193 0.93 -25.32 -2.00
C GLU A 193 1.87 -24.10 -1.81
N PRO A 194 1.97 -23.56 -0.58
CA PRO A 194 2.75 -22.37 -0.32
C PRO A 194 4.23 -22.61 -0.64
N VAL A 195 4.87 -21.60 -1.23
CA VAL A 195 6.30 -21.65 -1.55
C VAL A 195 7.07 -21.69 -0.23
N ALA A 196 7.57 -22.88 0.13
CA ALA A 196 8.52 -23.03 1.22
C ALA A 196 9.75 -22.17 0.90
N SER A 197 10.07 -21.22 1.78
CA SER A 197 11.23 -20.36 1.62
C SER A 197 12.00 -20.27 2.93
N ASP A 198 13.31 -20.43 2.85
CA ASP A 198 14.19 -20.41 4.03
C ASP A 198 14.46 -18.99 4.55
N SER A 199 13.89 -17.95 3.93
CA SER A 199 14.08 -16.56 4.32
C SER A 199 12.78 -15.75 4.27
N VAL A 200 12.65 -14.78 5.17
CA VAL A 200 11.50 -13.85 5.21
C VAL A 200 11.36 -13.08 3.88
N ALA A 201 12.48 -12.70 3.26
CA ALA A 201 12.47 -12.05 1.96
C ALA A 201 11.97 -12.98 0.85
N GLY A 202 12.37 -14.27 0.87
CA GLY A 202 11.87 -15.30 -0.03
C GLY A 202 10.37 -15.55 0.14
N ALA A 203 9.87 -15.54 1.38
CA ALA A 203 8.45 -15.70 1.69
C ALA A 203 7.64 -14.53 1.14
N LEU A 204 8.10 -13.30 1.40
CA LEU A 204 7.46 -12.07 0.91
C LEU A 204 7.45 -11.99 -0.62
N ALA A 205 8.56 -12.34 -1.27
CA ALA A 205 8.65 -12.38 -2.73
C ALA A 205 7.77 -13.49 -3.33
N GLY A 206 7.73 -14.66 -2.70
CA GLY A 206 6.87 -15.78 -3.08
C GLY A 206 5.40 -15.39 -3.04
N LEU A 207 4.99 -14.78 -1.93
CA LEU A 207 3.65 -14.22 -1.69
C LEU A 207 3.29 -13.13 -2.71
N ALA A 208 4.20 -12.20 -3.01
CA ALA A 208 3.96 -11.13 -4.00
C ALA A 208 3.77 -11.67 -5.43
N LEU A 209 4.46 -12.75 -5.78
CA LEU A 209 4.44 -13.34 -7.11
C LEU A 209 3.39 -14.45 -7.25
N GLU A 210 2.79 -14.91 -6.15
CA GLU A 210 1.80 -15.98 -6.12
C GLU A 210 0.63 -15.75 -7.10
N PRO A 211 0.00 -14.55 -7.18
CA PRO A 211 -1.12 -14.33 -8.10
C PRO A 211 -0.72 -14.46 -9.57
N LEU A 212 0.52 -14.11 -9.91
CA LEU A 212 1.08 -14.25 -11.26
C LEU A 212 1.41 -15.71 -11.56
N ARG A 213 1.96 -16.44 -10.59
CA ARG A 213 2.30 -17.87 -10.70
C ARG A 213 1.04 -18.73 -10.84
N VAL A 214 0.02 -18.47 -10.04
CA VAL A 214 -1.28 -19.16 -10.12
C VAL A 214 -1.92 -18.91 -11.49
N ARG A 215 -1.95 -17.65 -11.97
CA ARG A 215 -2.44 -17.34 -13.33
C ARG A 215 -1.64 -18.02 -14.43
N ALA A 216 -0.33 -18.14 -14.30
CA ALA A 216 0.51 -18.84 -15.27
C ALA A 216 0.29 -20.36 -15.25
N ARG A 217 0.11 -20.95 -14.06
CA ARG A 217 -0.18 -22.39 -13.88
C ARG A 217 -1.57 -22.76 -14.40
N LEU A 218 -2.59 -21.94 -14.13
CA LEU A 218 -3.95 -22.15 -14.61
C LEU A 218 -4.07 -22.07 -16.14
N ARG A 219 -3.16 -21.37 -16.83
CA ARG A 219 -3.08 -21.40 -18.30
C ARG A 219 -2.68 -22.76 -18.88
N ARG A 220 -2.14 -23.69 -18.08
CA ARG A 220 -1.85 -25.07 -18.53
C ARG A 220 -3.08 -25.96 -18.56
N PHE A 221 -4.16 -25.59 -17.89
CA PHE A 221 -5.42 -26.35 -17.80
C PHE A 221 -6.51 -25.77 -18.72
N ARG A 222 -6.11 -25.00 -19.74
CA ARG A 222 -6.99 -24.40 -20.73
C ARG A 222 -6.63 -24.93 -22.11
#